data_AF-A0A1F1W0E7-F1
#
_entry.id   AF-A0A1F1W0E7-F1
#
_cell.length_a   1.000
_cell.length_b   1.000
_cell.length_c   1.000
_cell.angle_alpha   90.00
_cell.angle_beta   90.00
_cell.angle_gamma   90.00
#
_symmetry.space_group_name_H-M   'P 1'
#
loop_
_entity.id
_entity.type
_entity.pdbx_description
1 polymer ?
#
loop_
_entity_poly.entity_id
_entity_poly.type
_entity_poly.pdbx_seq_one_letter_code
_entity_poly.pdbx_strand_id
1 'polypeptide(L)'
;MFYGSETDGVRAHAERLAGGGAALEQMTTRLGTIVDGVAWIGQDAEQFRVRADSDAKSPLREAADRLRLLAQELEREADEQDHASAPDGVGGGGQVDGDENKFWIWQDGWAPPWGSTADLQNDIPLDASEFTVDSINQEGKGNCVPLSTLAAIAQADPEFLADHVHRVGRERYEVDLFIDGQWTTVEVKGEIDRDGVRGPDGNQNWATLYEQALIQEGVLDEDGTYSSNEQGASVFRAATGGEFEYGYDGGFRSADMPHYREVVRAAEAGKPVVLCTENSSVSANGVEIVEQHAYTVESVNPDGSLTLVNPWGADSNYDPEDGTHRITVSQEEFDQLFDGVVIADAPEDWER
;
A
#
# COMPACT_ATOMS: atom_id res chain seq x y z
N MET A 1 -36.81 7.94 -18.25
CA MET A 1 -37.11 8.65 -16.99
C MET A 1 -35.90 8.40 -16.11
N PHE A 2 -35.09 9.42 -15.87
CA PHE A 2 -33.94 9.30 -14.97
C PHE A 2 -34.47 9.46 -13.54
N TYR A 3 -34.18 8.47 -12.69
CA TYR A 3 -34.47 8.51 -11.27
C TYR A 3 -33.16 8.90 -10.58
N GLY A 4 -33.07 10.12 -10.03
CA GLY A 4 -31.96 10.51 -9.16
C GLY A 4 -32.07 9.82 -7.80
N SER A 5 -30.98 9.84 -7.01
CA SER A 5 -31.02 9.36 -5.63
C SER A 5 -31.92 10.24 -4.75
N GLU A 6 -32.53 9.65 -3.73
CA GLU A 6 -33.34 10.39 -2.76
C GLU A 6 -32.40 10.89 -1.65
N THR A 7 -31.98 12.15 -1.76
CA THR A 7 -30.86 12.73 -0.99
C THR A 7 -31.13 12.79 0.52
N ASP A 8 -32.38 12.96 0.93
CA ASP A 8 -32.78 12.92 2.34
C ASP A 8 -32.57 11.52 2.97
N GLY A 9 -32.88 10.44 2.26
CA GLY A 9 -32.66 9.07 2.71
C GLY A 9 -31.18 8.68 2.75
N VAL A 10 -30.38 9.23 1.83
CA VAL A 10 -28.91 9.09 1.81
C VAL A 10 -28.30 9.75 3.05
N ARG A 11 -28.64 11.02 3.33
CA ARG A 11 -28.17 11.73 4.54
C ARG A 11 -28.62 11.04 5.83
N ALA A 12 -29.88 10.60 5.89
CA ALA A 12 -30.35 9.83 7.03
C ALA A 12 -29.58 8.51 7.23
N HIS A 13 -29.04 7.92 6.16
CA HIS A 13 -28.18 6.75 6.26
C HIS A 13 -26.77 7.10 6.73
N ALA A 14 -26.19 8.17 6.22
CA ALA A 14 -24.92 8.71 6.67
C ALA A 14 -24.91 8.96 8.19
N GLU A 15 -25.94 9.64 8.71
CA GLU A 15 -26.10 9.89 10.14
C GLU A 15 -26.09 8.60 10.99
N ARG A 16 -26.70 7.52 10.48
CA ARG A 16 -26.70 6.22 11.16
C ARG A 16 -25.32 5.57 11.17
N LEU A 17 -24.56 5.70 10.09
CA LEU A 17 -23.20 5.18 10.00
C LEU A 17 -22.25 5.97 10.91
N ALA A 18 -22.30 7.30 10.87
CA ALA A 18 -21.54 8.17 11.77
C ALA A 18 -21.86 7.88 13.25
N GLY A 19 -23.14 7.73 13.59
CA GLY A 19 -23.56 7.33 14.94
C GLY A 19 -23.06 5.94 15.35
N GLY A 20 -22.98 5.00 14.40
CA GLY A 20 -22.41 3.67 14.60
C GLY A 20 -20.90 3.70 14.88
N GLY A 21 -20.14 4.47 14.09
CA GLY A 21 -18.70 4.66 14.30
C GLY A 21 -18.39 5.27 15.66
N ALA A 22 -19.09 6.35 16.03
CA ALA A 22 -18.95 6.97 17.34
C ALA A 22 -19.29 6.02 18.51
N ALA A 23 -20.22 5.08 18.32
CA ALA A 23 -20.53 4.08 19.32
C ALA A 23 -19.41 3.04 19.47
N LEU A 24 -18.76 2.63 18.38
CA LEU A 24 -17.61 1.72 18.39
C LEU A 24 -16.38 2.36 19.04
N GLU A 25 -16.10 3.64 18.78
CA GLU A 25 -15.02 4.38 19.45
C GLU A 25 -15.23 4.46 20.97
N GLN A 26 -16.45 4.75 21.40
CA GLN A 26 -16.81 4.75 22.83
C GLN A 26 -16.64 3.37 23.46
N MET A 27 -17.02 2.30 22.75
CA MET A 27 -16.80 0.93 23.21
C MET A 27 -15.31 0.59 23.32
N THR A 28 -14.51 0.99 22.33
CA THR A 28 -13.05 0.81 22.32
C THR A 28 -12.39 1.53 23.49
N THR A 29 -12.75 2.80 23.72
CA THR A 29 -12.24 3.61 24.84
C THR A 29 -12.58 2.99 26.19
N ARG A 30 -13.83 2.51 26.33
CA ARG A 30 -14.29 1.84 27.55
C ARG A 30 -13.56 0.52 27.77
N LEU A 31 -13.33 -0.26 26.70
CA LEU A 31 -12.57 -1.50 26.76
C LEU A 31 -11.13 -1.23 27.21
N GLY A 32 -10.45 -0.23 26.62
CA GLY A 32 -9.11 0.18 27.04
C GLY A 32 -9.05 0.56 28.52
N THR A 33 -9.98 1.39 28.98
CA THR A 33 -10.05 1.79 30.40
C THR A 33 -10.23 0.58 31.34
N ILE A 34 -11.01 -0.43 30.93
CA ILE A 34 -11.20 -1.66 31.71
C ILE A 34 -9.93 -2.51 31.72
N VAL A 35 -9.29 -2.68 30.55
CA VAL A 35 -8.05 -3.45 30.39
C VAL A 35 -6.90 -2.83 31.20
N ASP A 36 -6.77 -1.51 31.16
CA ASP A 36 -5.69 -0.78 31.82
C ASP A 36 -5.97 -0.52 33.31
N GLY A 37 -7.24 -0.54 33.72
CA GLY A 37 -7.66 -0.29 35.10
C GLY A 37 -7.40 -1.42 36.08
N VAL A 38 -7.00 -2.61 35.61
CA VAL A 38 -6.69 -3.76 36.48
C VAL A 38 -5.25 -3.63 36.98
N ALA A 39 -5.08 -3.58 38.31
CA ALA A 39 -3.77 -3.59 38.97
C ALA A 39 -3.09 -4.98 38.89
N TRP A 40 -2.76 -5.39 37.68
CA TRP A 40 -2.06 -6.63 37.35
C TRP A 40 -0.74 -6.28 36.68
N ILE A 41 0.36 -6.77 37.26
CA ILE A 41 1.73 -6.43 36.87
C ILE A 41 2.49 -7.73 36.63
N GLY A 42 3.27 -7.78 35.55
CA GLY A 42 4.06 -8.93 35.14
C GLY A 42 3.96 -9.17 33.63
N GLN A 43 4.79 -10.09 33.13
CA GLN A 43 4.86 -10.41 31.70
C GLN A 43 3.51 -10.84 31.11
N ASP A 44 2.75 -11.65 31.85
CA ASP A 44 1.42 -12.10 31.41
C ASP A 44 0.42 -10.94 31.27
N ALA A 45 0.53 -9.92 32.13
CA ALA A 45 -0.31 -8.73 32.04
C ALA A 45 0.00 -7.94 30.77
N GLU A 46 1.29 -7.86 30.40
CA GLU A 46 1.71 -7.18 29.18
C GLU A 46 1.26 -7.93 27.93
N GLN A 47 1.46 -9.25 27.88
CA GLN A 47 0.99 -10.08 26.77
C GLN A 47 -0.54 -10.06 26.62
N PHE A 48 -1.27 -9.89 27.72
CA PHE A 48 -2.71 -9.72 27.67
C PHE A 48 -3.10 -8.35 27.11
N ARG A 49 -2.42 -7.27 27.50
CA ARG A 49 -2.69 -5.93 26.94
C ARG A 49 -2.39 -5.85 25.44
N VAL A 50 -1.29 -6.45 25.00
CA VAL A 50 -0.94 -6.56 23.58
C VAL A 50 -2.03 -7.29 22.81
N ARG A 51 -2.44 -8.49 23.27
CA ARG A 51 -3.53 -9.25 22.64
C ARG A 51 -4.88 -8.54 22.68
N ALA A 52 -5.20 -7.86 23.78
CA ALA A 52 -6.43 -7.08 23.87
C ALA A 52 -6.41 -5.87 22.94
N ASP A 53 -5.23 -5.34 22.60
CA ASP A 53 -5.09 -4.31 21.59
C ASP A 53 -5.29 -4.89 20.18
N SER A 54 -4.51 -5.91 19.81
CA SER A 54 -4.57 -6.54 18.48
C SER A 54 -5.91 -7.20 18.18
N ASP A 55 -6.46 -7.99 19.10
CA ASP A 55 -7.58 -8.89 18.81
C ASP A 55 -8.94 -8.20 18.99
N ALA A 56 -8.97 -7.04 19.65
CA ALA A 56 -10.22 -6.38 20.02
C ALA A 56 -10.22 -4.88 19.76
N LYS A 57 -9.23 -4.11 20.24
CA LYS A 57 -9.26 -2.64 20.08
C LYS A 57 -9.00 -2.23 18.63
N SER A 58 -8.02 -2.81 17.96
CA SER A 58 -7.68 -2.44 16.57
C SER A 58 -8.82 -2.73 15.59
N PRO A 59 -9.45 -3.92 15.57
CA PRO A 59 -10.59 -4.18 14.68
C PRO A 59 -11.80 -3.27 14.96
N LEU A 60 -12.02 -2.85 16.22
CA LEU A 60 -13.10 -1.94 16.57
C LEU A 60 -12.82 -0.49 16.11
N ARG A 61 -11.55 -0.06 16.11
CA ARG A 61 -11.13 1.25 15.56
C ARG A 61 -11.29 1.25 14.05
N GLU A 62 -10.77 0.23 13.37
CA GLU A 62 -10.89 0.07 11.92
C GLU A 62 -12.35 0.07 11.47
N ALA A 63 -13.22 -0.68 12.17
CA ALA A 63 -14.65 -0.66 11.90
C ALA A 63 -15.30 0.70 12.15
N ALA A 64 -14.84 1.45 13.16
CA ALA A 64 -15.33 2.81 13.42
C ALA A 64 -14.91 3.79 12.33
N ASP A 65 -13.66 3.74 11.91
CA ASP A 65 -13.10 4.56 10.83
C ASP A 65 -13.82 4.29 9.51
N ARG A 66 -14.05 3.01 9.18
CA ARG A 66 -14.81 2.62 7.99
C ARG A 66 -16.24 3.16 8.00
N LEU A 67 -16.93 3.10 9.14
CA LEU A 67 -18.28 3.67 9.26
C LEU A 67 -18.28 5.20 9.14
N ARG A 68 -17.25 5.87 9.63
CA ARG A 68 -17.09 7.33 9.51
C ARG A 68 -16.85 7.75 8.06
N LEU A 69 -15.94 7.06 7.36
CA LEU A 69 -15.66 7.32 5.94
C LEU A 69 -16.90 7.12 5.07
N LEU A 70 -17.62 5.99 5.27
CA LEU A 70 -18.87 5.74 4.55
C LEU A 70 -19.96 6.78 4.85
N ALA A 71 -19.99 7.35 6.06
CA ALA A 71 -20.93 8.41 6.39
C ALA A 71 -20.60 9.71 5.65
N GLN A 72 -19.33 10.12 5.66
CA GLN A 72 -18.86 11.32 4.96
C GLN A 72 -19.09 11.23 3.45
N GLU A 73 -18.86 10.05 2.87
CA GLU A 73 -19.11 9.78 1.47
C GLU A 73 -20.59 9.96 1.10
N LEU A 74 -21.50 9.35 1.86
CA LEU A 74 -22.94 9.50 1.62
C LEU A 74 -23.41 10.96 1.77
N GLU A 75 -22.83 11.73 2.70
CA GLU A 75 -23.12 13.16 2.81
C GLU A 75 -22.69 13.92 1.56
N ARG A 76 -21.48 13.65 1.04
CA ARG A 76 -20.95 14.23 -0.19
C ARG A 76 -21.84 13.88 -1.39
N GLU A 77 -22.20 12.61 -1.57
CA GLU A 77 -23.08 12.18 -2.67
C GLU A 77 -24.45 12.88 -2.64
N ALA A 78 -25.01 13.09 -1.44
CA ALA A 78 -26.27 13.79 -1.29
C ALA A 78 -26.14 15.27 -1.69
N ASP A 79 -25.02 15.91 -1.36
CA ASP A 79 -24.73 17.30 -1.72
C ASP A 79 -24.50 17.45 -3.24
N GLU A 80 -23.76 16.54 -3.86
CA GLU A 80 -23.52 16.51 -5.30
C GLU A 80 -24.81 16.30 -6.09
N GLN A 81 -25.66 15.38 -5.64
CA GLN A 81 -26.95 15.12 -6.28
C GLN A 81 -27.89 16.33 -6.16
N ASP A 82 -27.91 17.01 -5.01
CA ASP A 82 -28.68 18.25 -4.83
C ASP A 82 -28.14 19.36 -5.73
N HIS A 83 -26.82 19.46 -5.87
CA HIS A 83 -26.17 20.42 -6.78
C HIS A 83 -26.51 20.14 -8.25
N ALA A 84 -26.39 18.88 -8.69
CA ALA A 84 -26.71 18.45 -10.05
C ALA A 84 -28.21 18.61 -10.38
N SER A 85 -29.08 18.57 -9.37
CA SER A 85 -30.53 18.73 -9.50
C SER A 85 -30.99 20.20 -9.42
N ALA A 86 -30.09 21.14 -9.14
CA ALA A 86 -30.43 22.55 -9.03
C ALA A 86 -30.78 23.16 -10.42
N PRO A 87 -31.86 23.95 -10.53
CA PRO A 87 -32.38 24.43 -11.82
C PRO A 87 -31.51 25.49 -12.52
N ASP A 88 -30.52 26.06 -11.84
CA ASP A 88 -29.60 27.04 -12.40
C ASP A 88 -28.25 26.38 -12.74
N GLY A 89 -28.22 25.69 -13.87
CA GLY A 89 -27.01 25.15 -14.48
C GLY A 89 -26.03 26.28 -14.84
N VAL A 90 -25.12 26.58 -13.92
CA VAL A 90 -23.87 27.29 -14.19
C VAL A 90 -22.77 26.36 -13.74
N GLY A 91 -22.06 25.77 -14.71
CA GLY A 91 -20.83 25.02 -14.45
C GLY A 91 -19.87 25.90 -13.66
N GLY A 92 -19.74 25.59 -12.38
CA GLY A 92 -18.90 26.28 -11.44
C GLY A 92 -17.75 25.37 -11.04
N GLY A 93 -16.58 25.63 -11.59
CA GLY A 93 -15.33 25.24 -10.96
C GLY A 93 -15.30 25.85 -9.55
N GLY A 94 -15.19 24.99 -8.55
CA GLY A 94 -15.18 25.36 -7.14
C GLY A 94 -14.40 24.31 -6.37
N GLN A 95 -13.08 24.50 -6.37
CA GLN A 95 -12.16 24.22 -5.27
C GLN A 95 -12.43 22.94 -4.46
N VAL A 96 -11.85 21.85 -4.94
CA VAL A 96 -11.64 20.59 -4.21
C VAL A 96 -10.56 20.80 -3.15
N ASP A 97 -10.95 20.72 -1.88
CA ASP A 97 -10.03 20.50 -0.77
C ASP A 97 -9.67 19.01 -0.78
N GLY A 98 -8.37 18.72 -0.76
CA GLY A 98 -7.81 17.38 -0.96
C GLY A 98 -8.11 16.45 0.20
N ASP A 99 -8.97 15.47 -0.06
CA ASP A 99 -9.07 14.17 0.61
C ASP A 99 -10.04 13.27 -0.20
N GLU A 100 -9.94 13.34 -1.53
CA GLU A 100 -10.84 12.62 -2.42
C GLU A 100 -10.20 11.29 -2.83
N ASN A 101 -10.81 10.18 -2.43
CA ASN A 101 -10.80 8.93 -3.18
C ASN A 101 -11.17 9.25 -4.64
N LYS A 102 -10.17 9.31 -5.53
CA LYS A 102 -10.30 9.76 -6.91
C LYS A 102 -10.97 8.68 -7.78
N PHE A 103 -12.30 8.60 -7.75
CA PHE A 103 -13.11 7.83 -8.70
C PHE A 103 -13.97 8.78 -9.54
N TRP A 104 -13.59 9.04 -10.80
CA TRP A 104 -14.45 9.76 -11.73
C TRP A 104 -15.40 8.78 -12.43
N ILE A 105 -16.71 9.02 -12.27
CA ILE A 105 -17.87 8.28 -12.80
C ILE A 105 -17.91 8.13 -14.35
N TRP A 106 -16.90 8.60 -15.07
CA TRP A 106 -16.92 8.70 -16.53
C TRP A 106 -15.76 7.99 -17.26
N GLN A 107 -14.77 7.44 -16.54
CA GLN A 107 -13.64 6.71 -17.13
C GLN A 107 -13.69 5.20 -16.89
N ASP A 108 -14.19 4.77 -15.73
CA ASP A 108 -14.47 3.37 -15.44
C ASP A 108 -15.86 3.01 -15.96
N GLY A 109 -16.11 1.74 -16.27
CA GLY A 109 -17.48 1.24 -16.43
C GLY A 109 -18.35 1.58 -15.21
N TRP A 110 -19.66 1.29 -15.26
CA TRP A 110 -20.56 1.56 -14.14
C TRP A 110 -20.14 0.77 -12.88
N ALA A 111 -19.26 1.36 -12.07
CA ALA A 111 -18.89 0.89 -10.75
C ALA A 111 -19.80 1.59 -9.73
N PRO A 112 -20.66 0.86 -8.99
CA PRO A 112 -21.52 1.45 -7.98
C PRO A 112 -20.64 2.01 -6.83
N PRO A 113 -20.95 3.18 -6.25
CA PRO A 113 -20.11 3.79 -5.22
C PRO A 113 -20.05 2.99 -3.89
N TRP A 114 -20.95 2.03 -3.70
CA TRP A 114 -21.06 1.15 -2.52
C TRP A 114 -20.27 -0.18 -2.62
N GLY A 115 -19.34 -0.32 -3.56
CA GLY A 115 -18.48 -1.49 -3.73
C GLY A 115 -17.06 -1.24 -3.23
N SER A 116 -16.42 -2.25 -2.60
CA SER A 116 -14.98 -2.22 -2.26
C SER A 116 -14.08 -2.52 -3.47
N THR A 117 -14.67 -2.65 -4.64
CA THR A 117 -14.01 -3.14 -5.84
C THR A 117 -14.41 -2.33 -7.08
N ALA A 118 -13.59 -2.40 -8.12
CA ALA A 118 -13.76 -1.69 -9.37
C ALA A 118 -13.47 -2.60 -10.57
N ASP A 119 -14.04 -2.25 -11.72
CA ASP A 119 -13.71 -2.94 -12.97
C ASP A 119 -12.27 -2.61 -13.38
N LEU A 120 -11.64 -3.54 -14.11
CA LEU A 120 -10.29 -3.36 -14.64
C LEU A 120 -10.29 -2.32 -15.77
N GLN A 121 -9.41 -1.32 -15.69
CA GLN A 121 -9.31 -0.25 -16.69
C GLN A 121 -8.81 -0.78 -18.05
N ASN A 122 -9.37 -0.27 -19.14
CA ASN A 122 -9.11 -0.78 -20.48
C ASN A 122 -7.92 -0.12 -21.20
N ASP A 123 -7.30 0.87 -20.56
CA ASP A 123 -6.28 1.74 -21.10
C ASP A 123 -5.02 1.85 -20.22
N ILE A 124 -4.84 0.95 -19.24
CA ILE A 124 -3.63 0.86 -18.40
C ILE A 124 -2.35 0.88 -19.25
N PRO A 125 -1.50 1.92 -19.11
CA PRO A 125 -0.23 2.02 -19.83
C PRO A 125 0.74 0.89 -19.46
N LEU A 126 1.37 0.28 -20.46
CA LEU A 126 2.33 -0.83 -20.28
C LEU A 126 3.70 -0.56 -20.94
N ASP A 127 3.95 0.69 -21.36
CA ASP A 127 5.28 1.06 -21.85
C ASP A 127 6.27 1.00 -20.68
N ALA A 128 7.49 0.49 -20.90
CA ALA A 128 8.49 0.34 -19.83
C ALA A 128 8.82 1.64 -19.09
N SER A 129 8.59 2.81 -19.69
CA SER A 129 8.73 4.12 -19.03
C SER A 129 7.73 4.36 -17.90
N GLU A 130 6.66 3.58 -17.84
CA GLU A 130 5.62 3.64 -16.80
C GLU A 130 6.01 2.79 -15.57
N PHE A 131 6.97 1.87 -15.72
CA PHE A 131 7.45 0.97 -14.67
C PHE A 131 8.53 1.68 -13.86
N THR A 132 8.10 2.58 -12.99
CA THR A 132 9.01 3.35 -12.15
C THR A 132 8.60 3.26 -10.69
N VAL A 133 9.56 3.51 -9.80
CA VAL A 133 9.30 3.64 -8.35
C VAL A 133 8.29 4.77 -8.05
N ASP A 134 8.22 5.80 -8.89
CA ASP A 134 7.28 6.92 -8.74
C ASP A 134 5.87 6.59 -9.23
N SER A 135 5.70 5.47 -9.91
CA SER A 135 4.39 5.06 -10.40
C SER A 135 3.58 4.33 -9.32
N ILE A 136 4.13 4.06 -8.14
CA ILE A 136 3.46 3.28 -7.09
C ILE A 136 2.95 4.19 -5.98
N ASN A 137 1.65 4.14 -5.74
CA ASN A 137 0.98 4.60 -4.54
C ASN A 137 0.28 3.39 -3.89
N GLN A 138 0.70 3.03 -2.68
CA GLN A 138 0.15 1.89 -1.93
C GLN A 138 -1.34 2.01 -1.60
N GLU A 139 -1.82 3.23 -1.39
CA GLU A 139 -3.15 3.49 -0.84
C GLU A 139 -3.33 2.86 0.55
N GLY A 140 -4.50 2.28 0.86
CA GLY A 140 -4.87 1.84 2.21
C GLY A 140 -4.42 0.44 2.62
N LYS A 141 -3.69 -0.30 1.77
CA LYS A 141 -3.32 -1.71 2.03
C LYS A 141 -1.98 -1.85 2.74
N GLY A 142 -1.93 -2.75 3.73
CA GLY A 142 -0.71 -3.14 4.45
C GLY A 142 0.24 -4.04 3.65
N ASN A 143 0.58 -3.67 2.41
CA ASN A 143 1.38 -4.49 1.49
C ASN A 143 2.73 -3.83 1.11
N CYS A 144 3.35 -3.12 2.05
CA CYS A 144 4.50 -2.24 1.77
C CYS A 144 5.75 -2.99 1.34
N VAL A 145 6.02 -4.17 1.91
CA VAL A 145 7.13 -5.03 1.49
C VAL A 145 6.93 -5.53 0.05
N PRO A 146 5.79 -6.14 -0.33
CA PRO A 146 5.46 -6.47 -1.72
C PRO A 146 5.66 -5.32 -2.70
N LEU A 147 5.09 -4.14 -2.41
CA LEU A 147 5.14 -3.00 -3.33
C LEU A 147 6.54 -2.40 -3.42
N SER A 148 7.28 -2.31 -2.32
CA SER A 148 8.70 -1.91 -2.35
C SER A 148 9.54 -2.92 -3.14
N THR A 149 9.20 -4.20 -3.08
CA THR A 149 9.90 -5.24 -3.85
C THR A 149 9.66 -5.07 -5.35
N LEU A 150 8.41 -4.85 -5.77
CA LEU A 150 8.08 -4.53 -7.17
C LEU A 150 8.75 -3.23 -7.64
N ALA A 151 8.76 -2.19 -6.81
CA ALA A 151 9.46 -0.95 -7.07
C ALA A 151 10.96 -1.17 -7.27
N ALA A 152 11.59 -2.00 -6.42
CA ALA A 152 13.01 -2.32 -6.52
C ALA A 152 13.34 -3.11 -7.80
N ILE A 153 12.45 -4.00 -8.25
CA ILE A 153 12.59 -4.69 -9.55
C ILE A 153 12.48 -3.68 -10.70
N ALA A 154 11.45 -2.83 -10.69
CA ALA A 154 11.23 -1.81 -11.70
C ALA A 154 12.42 -0.83 -11.80
N GLN A 155 13.04 -0.50 -10.67
CA GLN A 155 14.24 0.32 -10.62
C GLN A 155 15.45 -0.36 -11.28
N ALA A 156 15.57 -1.68 -11.14
CA ALA A 156 16.72 -2.44 -11.63
C ALA A 156 16.60 -2.80 -13.12
N ASP A 157 15.42 -3.24 -13.57
CA ASP A 157 15.13 -3.56 -14.97
C ASP A 157 13.62 -3.38 -15.26
N PRO A 158 13.17 -2.17 -15.65
CA PRO A 158 11.76 -1.89 -15.90
C PRO A 158 11.23 -2.59 -17.16
N GLU A 159 12.12 -2.87 -18.13
CA GLU A 159 11.75 -3.63 -19.34
C GLU A 159 11.35 -5.05 -18.98
N PHE A 160 12.01 -5.65 -17.99
CA PHE A 160 11.66 -6.99 -17.52
C PHE A 160 10.21 -7.10 -17.07
N LEU A 161 9.73 -6.22 -16.19
CA LEU A 161 8.33 -6.25 -15.74
C LEU A 161 7.37 -5.94 -16.90
N ALA A 162 7.73 -4.98 -17.76
CA ALA A 162 6.91 -4.62 -18.92
C ALA A 162 6.74 -5.79 -19.90
N ASP A 163 7.79 -6.56 -20.14
CA ASP A 163 7.77 -7.73 -21.03
C ASP A 163 6.94 -8.90 -20.45
N HIS A 164 6.68 -8.93 -19.15
CA HIS A 164 5.91 -9.95 -18.44
C HIS A 164 4.47 -9.53 -18.14
N VAL A 165 3.98 -8.45 -18.75
CA VAL A 165 2.56 -8.07 -18.68
C VAL A 165 1.99 -7.74 -20.06
N HIS A 166 0.86 -8.36 -20.38
CA HIS A 166 0.31 -8.36 -21.73
C HIS A 166 -1.14 -7.93 -21.71
N ARG A 167 -1.50 -6.97 -22.58
CA ARG A 167 -2.91 -6.71 -22.87
C ARG A 167 -3.41 -7.70 -23.92
N VAL A 168 -4.31 -8.59 -23.52
CA VAL A 168 -4.86 -9.66 -24.40
C VAL A 168 -6.30 -9.38 -24.87
N GLY A 169 -6.90 -8.29 -24.41
CA GLY A 169 -8.22 -7.84 -24.88
C GLY A 169 -8.64 -6.50 -24.29
N ARG A 170 -9.87 -6.10 -24.59
CA ARG A 170 -10.53 -4.98 -23.90
C ARG A 170 -10.82 -5.45 -22.47
N GLU A 171 -10.19 -4.80 -21.49
CA GLU A 171 -10.33 -5.12 -20.06
C GLU A 171 -9.80 -6.53 -19.72
N ARG A 172 -8.77 -6.98 -20.46
CA ARG A 172 -8.14 -8.28 -20.24
C ARG A 172 -6.63 -8.16 -20.33
N TYR A 173 -5.97 -8.51 -19.23
CA TYR A 173 -4.53 -8.49 -19.09
C TYR A 173 -4.06 -9.84 -18.57
N GLU A 174 -2.86 -10.21 -18.96
CA GLU A 174 -2.16 -11.39 -18.48
C GLU A 174 -0.83 -10.92 -17.87
N VAL A 175 -0.46 -11.49 -16.72
CA VAL A 175 0.82 -11.26 -16.06
C VAL A 175 1.53 -12.60 -15.96
N ASP A 176 2.77 -12.66 -16.43
CA ASP A 176 3.62 -13.83 -16.29
C ASP A 176 4.29 -13.79 -14.91
N LEU A 177 4.04 -14.82 -14.10
CA LEU A 177 4.65 -15.01 -12.77
C LEU A 177 5.43 -16.33 -12.73
N PHE A 178 6.54 -16.35 -12.02
CA PHE A 178 7.34 -17.54 -11.77
C PHE A 178 6.86 -18.26 -10.50
N ILE A 179 5.97 -19.23 -10.67
CA ILE A 179 5.32 -19.98 -9.58
C ILE A 179 5.84 -21.42 -9.59
N ASP A 180 6.20 -21.95 -8.42
CA ASP A 180 6.68 -23.33 -8.27
C ASP A 180 7.81 -23.74 -9.24
N GLY A 181 8.70 -22.81 -9.57
CA GLY A 181 9.84 -23.05 -10.45
C GLY A 181 9.53 -23.00 -11.95
N GLN A 182 8.38 -22.47 -12.35
CA GLN A 182 8.02 -22.31 -13.77
C GLN A 182 7.21 -21.04 -14.03
N TRP A 183 7.35 -20.49 -15.24
CA TRP A 183 6.51 -19.39 -15.71
C TRP A 183 5.05 -19.82 -15.86
N THR A 184 4.17 -19.07 -15.23
CA THR A 184 2.72 -19.22 -15.23
C THR A 184 2.09 -17.91 -15.69
N THR A 185 1.36 -17.96 -16.80
CA THR A 185 0.61 -16.81 -17.30
C THR A 185 -0.73 -16.71 -16.56
N VAL A 186 -0.90 -15.63 -15.80
CA VAL A 186 -2.05 -15.36 -14.96
C VAL A 186 -2.94 -14.34 -15.66
N GLU A 187 -4.13 -14.78 -16.09
CA GLU A 187 -5.15 -13.85 -16.57
C GLU A 187 -5.70 -13.06 -15.38
N VAL A 188 -5.51 -11.74 -15.38
CA VAL A 188 -5.99 -10.83 -14.34
C VAL A 188 -7.51 -10.77 -14.42
N LYS A 189 -8.18 -11.30 -13.40
CA LYS A 189 -9.63 -11.42 -13.30
C LYS A 189 -10.13 -10.85 -11.98
N GLY A 190 -11.44 -10.72 -11.91
CA GLY A 190 -12.13 -10.26 -10.71
C GLY A 190 -12.29 -8.75 -10.69
N GLU A 191 -12.89 -8.29 -9.60
CA GLU A 191 -13.06 -6.87 -9.34
C GLU A 191 -11.82 -6.41 -8.55
N ILE A 192 -11.16 -5.36 -9.04
CA ILE A 192 -9.93 -4.81 -8.48
C ILE A 192 -10.26 -4.09 -7.18
N ASP A 193 -9.56 -4.40 -6.10
CA ASP A 193 -9.78 -3.74 -4.81
C ASP A 193 -9.53 -2.23 -4.94
N ARG A 194 -10.49 -1.43 -4.46
CA ARG A 194 -10.42 0.04 -4.52
C ARG A 194 -9.30 0.61 -3.68
N ASP A 195 -8.96 -0.05 -2.58
CA ASP A 195 -7.92 0.36 -1.65
C ASP A 195 -6.54 -0.23 -2.02
N GLY A 196 -6.46 -0.98 -3.13
CA GLY A 196 -5.20 -1.52 -3.66
C GLY A 196 -4.37 -0.51 -4.43
N VAL A 197 -3.16 -0.93 -4.83
CA VAL A 197 -2.14 -0.04 -5.40
C VAL A 197 -2.63 0.76 -6.63
N ARG A 198 -2.21 2.02 -6.72
CA ARG A 198 -2.54 2.96 -7.81
C ARG A 198 -1.32 3.71 -8.34
N GLY A 199 -1.52 4.42 -9.44
CA GLY A 199 -0.63 5.47 -9.90
C GLY A 199 -0.84 6.79 -9.14
N PRO A 200 0.08 7.76 -9.26
CA PRO A 200 -0.05 9.09 -8.65
C PRO A 200 -1.28 9.90 -9.10
N ASP A 201 -1.87 9.52 -10.23
CA ASP A 201 -3.12 10.09 -10.74
C ASP A 201 -4.37 9.42 -10.15
N GLY A 202 -4.21 8.41 -9.30
CA GLY A 202 -5.27 7.61 -8.70
C GLY A 202 -5.78 6.49 -9.61
N ASN A 203 -5.26 6.34 -10.84
CA ASN A 203 -5.71 5.32 -11.77
C ASN A 203 -5.01 3.97 -11.53
N GLN A 204 -5.60 2.91 -12.10
CA GLN A 204 -4.95 1.61 -12.14
C GLN A 204 -3.74 1.67 -13.06
N ASN A 205 -2.68 0.97 -12.68
CA ASN A 205 -1.43 0.94 -13.43
C ASN A 205 -0.87 -0.49 -13.52
N TRP A 206 0.37 -0.62 -13.99
CA TRP A 206 1.05 -1.91 -14.06
C TRP A 206 1.16 -2.60 -12.68
N ALA A 207 1.36 -1.86 -11.59
CA ALA A 207 1.47 -2.43 -10.25
C ALA A 207 0.14 -3.01 -9.79
N THR A 208 -0.99 -2.41 -10.19
CA THR A 208 -2.33 -2.96 -9.95
C THR A 208 -2.50 -4.34 -10.59
N LEU A 209 -1.95 -4.54 -11.80
CA LEU A 209 -2.00 -5.83 -12.50
C LEU A 209 -1.18 -6.90 -11.78
N TYR A 210 0.04 -6.54 -11.35
CA TYR A 210 0.91 -7.44 -10.58
C TYR A 210 0.31 -7.79 -9.21
N GLU A 211 -0.18 -6.80 -8.44
CA GLU A 211 -0.84 -7.02 -7.15
C GLU A 211 -1.98 -8.04 -7.29
N GLN A 212 -2.87 -7.83 -8.26
CA GLN A 212 -3.99 -8.73 -8.49
C GLN A 212 -3.54 -10.13 -8.92
N ALA A 213 -2.54 -10.25 -9.80
CA ALA A 213 -2.01 -11.54 -10.23
C ALA A 213 -1.37 -12.31 -9.06
N LEU A 214 -0.63 -11.63 -8.19
CA LEU A 214 0.02 -12.20 -7.01
C LEU A 214 -1.01 -12.69 -5.97
N ILE A 215 -2.12 -11.96 -5.81
CA ILE A 215 -3.27 -12.39 -4.98
C ILE A 215 -3.91 -13.66 -5.56
N GLN A 216 -4.19 -13.68 -6.87
CA GLN A 216 -4.85 -14.82 -7.52
C GLN A 216 -4.04 -16.12 -7.41
N GLU A 217 -2.71 -16.03 -7.46
CA GLU A 217 -1.80 -17.17 -7.33
C GLU A 217 -1.41 -17.46 -5.86
N GLY A 218 -1.94 -16.72 -4.89
CA GLY A 218 -1.72 -16.96 -3.47
C GLY A 218 -0.29 -16.67 -3.01
N VAL A 219 0.45 -15.83 -3.74
CA VAL A 219 1.72 -15.27 -3.27
C VAL A 219 1.45 -14.26 -2.15
N LEU A 220 0.42 -13.44 -2.35
CA LEU A 220 -0.19 -12.58 -1.33
C LEU A 220 -1.48 -13.22 -0.80
N ASP A 221 -1.90 -12.78 0.38
CA ASP A 221 -3.16 -13.22 0.98
C ASP A 221 -4.37 -12.68 0.18
N GLU A 222 -5.56 -13.23 0.41
CA GLU A 222 -6.78 -12.91 -0.38
C GLU A 222 -7.15 -11.42 -0.36
N ASP A 223 -6.70 -10.68 0.64
CA ASP A 223 -6.91 -9.23 0.80
C ASP A 223 -5.71 -8.38 0.32
N GLY A 224 -4.72 -9.00 -0.32
CA GLY A 224 -3.50 -8.34 -0.79
C GLY A 224 -2.43 -8.13 0.27
N THR A 225 -2.65 -8.59 1.50
CA THR A 225 -1.68 -8.49 2.60
C THR A 225 -0.73 -9.70 2.63
N TYR A 226 0.09 -9.77 3.66
CA TYR A 226 1.06 -10.83 3.88
C TYR A 226 1.27 -11.06 5.39
N SER A 227 1.64 -12.27 5.77
CA SER A 227 1.81 -12.69 7.16
C SER A 227 3.23 -12.48 7.72
N SER A 228 4.22 -12.23 6.85
CA SER A 228 5.61 -11.95 7.23
C SER A 228 6.38 -11.20 6.15
N ASN A 229 7.39 -10.40 6.52
CA ASN A 229 8.24 -9.68 5.55
C ASN A 229 8.91 -10.63 4.54
N GLU A 230 9.24 -11.87 4.94
CA GLU A 230 9.78 -12.87 4.03
C GLU A 230 8.75 -13.31 2.98
N GLN A 231 7.47 -13.51 3.37
CA GLN A 231 6.39 -13.73 2.41
C GLN A 231 6.22 -12.50 1.50
N GLY A 232 6.23 -11.28 2.06
CA GLY A 232 6.10 -10.07 1.27
C GLY A 232 7.23 -9.93 0.22
N ALA A 233 8.46 -10.25 0.61
CA ALA A 233 9.63 -10.22 -0.28
C ALA A 233 9.62 -11.37 -1.30
N SER A 234 8.84 -12.44 -1.09
CA SER A 234 8.72 -13.55 -2.04
C SER A 234 8.10 -13.14 -3.38
N VAL A 235 7.46 -11.96 -3.44
CA VAL A 235 7.09 -11.29 -4.69
C VAL A 235 8.28 -11.13 -5.62
N PHE A 236 9.51 -10.96 -5.11
CA PHE A 236 10.70 -10.93 -5.94
C PHE A 236 10.85 -12.21 -6.77
N ARG A 237 10.80 -13.36 -6.10
CA ARG A 237 10.88 -14.67 -6.76
C ARG A 237 9.71 -14.88 -7.70
N ALA A 238 8.50 -14.52 -7.28
CA ALA A 238 7.31 -14.66 -8.12
C ALA A 238 7.35 -13.76 -9.37
N ALA A 239 7.92 -12.57 -9.29
CA ALA A 239 8.00 -11.67 -10.43
C ALA A 239 9.16 -11.99 -11.36
N THR A 240 10.30 -12.47 -10.85
CA THR A 240 11.56 -12.56 -11.62
C THR A 240 12.13 -13.97 -11.80
N GLY A 241 11.65 -14.94 -11.01
CA GLY A 241 12.27 -16.26 -10.88
C GLY A 241 13.64 -16.28 -10.18
N GLY A 242 14.20 -15.13 -9.82
CA GLY A 242 15.45 -15.02 -9.07
C GLY A 242 15.28 -15.31 -7.58
N GLU A 243 16.40 -15.42 -6.86
CA GLU A 243 16.41 -15.60 -5.41
C GLU A 243 16.67 -14.29 -4.67
N PHE A 244 16.29 -14.26 -3.39
CA PHE A 244 16.53 -13.14 -2.50
C PHE A 244 16.94 -13.64 -1.11
N GLU A 245 17.65 -12.79 -0.40
CA GLU A 245 17.98 -12.99 1.01
C GLU A 245 17.22 -11.96 1.84
N TYR A 246 16.50 -12.42 2.88
CA TYR A 246 15.93 -11.56 3.90
C TYR A 246 16.72 -11.71 5.20
N GLY A 247 17.41 -10.64 5.59
CA GLY A 247 18.10 -10.53 6.87
C GLY A 247 17.26 -9.73 7.86
N TYR A 248 17.07 -10.26 9.07
CA TYR A 248 16.31 -9.62 10.12
C TYR A 248 17.08 -9.63 11.44
N ASP A 249 17.03 -8.52 12.16
CA ASP A 249 17.85 -8.28 13.34
C ASP A 249 17.26 -8.87 14.64
N GLY A 250 16.01 -9.34 14.63
CA GLY A 250 15.35 -9.97 15.77
C GLY A 250 14.96 -9.01 16.89
N GLY A 251 14.98 -7.69 16.66
CA GLY A 251 14.87 -6.65 17.68
C GLY A 251 16.13 -6.48 18.54
N PHE A 252 17.23 -7.15 18.19
CA PHE A 252 18.51 -7.10 18.89
C PHE A 252 19.68 -7.35 17.92
N ARG A 253 19.95 -6.44 16.96
CA ARG A 253 21.10 -6.48 16.03
C ARG A 253 21.70 -7.88 15.85
N SER A 254 20.93 -8.77 15.24
CA SER A 254 21.40 -10.11 14.89
C SER A 254 22.65 -10.01 14.01
N ALA A 255 23.55 -10.99 14.13
CA ALA A 255 24.71 -11.11 13.24
C ALA A 255 24.31 -11.42 11.79
N ASP A 256 23.05 -11.80 11.57
CA ASP A 256 22.51 -12.22 10.28
C ASP A 256 21.93 -11.06 9.44
N MET A 257 21.82 -9.85 10.01
CA MET A 257 21.38 -8.66 9.26
C MET A 257 22.55 -8.12 8.41
N PRO A 258 22.36 -7.90 7.10
CA PRO A 258 23.36 -7.28 6.24
C PRO A 258 23.85 -5.95 6.80
N HIS A 259 25.18 -5.77 6.82
CA HIS A 259 25.76 -4.51 7.25
C HIS A 259 25.49 -3.41 6.19
N TYR A 260 25.42 -2.15 6.62
CA TYR A 260 25.23 -1.01 5.71
C TYR A 260 26.13 -1.03 4.47
N ARG A 261 27.39 -1.45 4.63
CA ARG A 261 28.34 -1.54 3.52
C ARG A 261 27.96 -2.61 2.48
N GLU A 262 27.33 -3.69 2.91
CA GLU A 262 26.84 -4.75 2.03
C GLU A 262 25.61 -4.28 1.26
N VAL A 263 24.70 -3.58 1.94
CA VAL A 263 23.54 -2.88 1.33
C VAL A 263 23.99 -1.91 0.25
N VAL A 264 24.93 -1.00 0.56
CA VAL A 264 25.49 -0.04 -0.40
C VAL A 264 26.10 -0.75 -1.61
N ARG A 265 26.88 -1.82 -1.39
CA ARG A 265 27.50 -2.58 -2.49
C ARG A 265 26.47 -3.27 -3.37
N ALA A 266 25.40 -3.81 -2.79
CA ALA A 266 24.33 -4.43 -3.54
C ALA A 266 23.62 -3.40 -4.42
N ALA A 267 23.25 -2.24 -3.85
CA ALA A 267 22.63 -1.15 -4.59
C ALA A 267 23.54 -0.59 -5.70
N GLU A 268 24.83 -0.37 -5.43
CA GLU A 268 25.81 0.05 -6.46
C GLU A 268 25.99 -0.99 -7.57
N ALA A 269 25.77 -2.28 -7.27
CA ALA A 269 25.80 -3.36 -8.25
C ALA A 269 24.51 -3.49 -9.06
N GLY A 270 23.51 -2.64 -8.83
CA GLY A 270 22.22 -2.69 -9.52
C GLY A 270 21.28 -3.78 -9.01
N LYS A 271 21.55 -4.37 -7.83
CA LYS A 271 20.64 -5.34 -7.21
C LYS A 271 19.43 -4.61 -6.61
N PRO A 272 18.22 -5.20 -6.71
CA PRO A 272 17.06 -4.73 -5.94
C PRO A 272 17.32 -4.85 -4.44
N VAL A 273 17.03 -3.78 -3.70
CA VAL A 273 17.21 -3.73 -2.24
C VAL A 273 16.01 -3.04 -1.59
N VAL A 274 15.46 -3.67 -0.56
CA VAL A 274 14.36 -3.14 0.27
C VAL A 274 14.81 -3.11 1.72
N LEU A 275 14.52 -2.01 2.41
CA LEU A 275 14.80 -1.84 3.84
C LEU A 275 13.49 -1.78 4.62
N CYS A 276 13.42 -2.47 5.75
CA CYS A 276 12.23 -2.56 6.59
C CYS A 276 12.48 -2.04 8.00
N THR A 277 11.49 -1.38 8.57
CA THR A 277 11.41 -0.98 9.99
C THR A 277 10.41 -1.86 10.72
N GLU A 278 10.60 -2.14 12.01
CA GLU A 278 9.60 -2.83 12.83
C GLU A 278 9.26 -2.12 14.14
N ASN A 279 10.25 -1.60 14.89
CA ASN A 279 10.03 -1.06 16.24
C ASN A 279 10.70 0.29 16.52
N SER A 280 11.01 1.06 15.48
CA SER A 280 11.86 2.25 15.55
C SER A 280 11.15 3.51 15.04
N SER A 281 10.14 4.00 15.76
CA SER A 281 9.69 5.40 15.69
C SER A 281 10.75 6.24 16.39
N VAL A 282 11.84 6.43 15.68
CA VAL A 282 12.84 7.39 16.07
C VAL A 282 12.94 8.34 14.90
N SER A 283 12.52 9.58 15.10
CA SER A 283 13.13 10.67 14.35
C SER A 283 14.62 10.67 14.70
N ALA A 284 15.41 9.81 14.06
CA ALA A 284 16.85 9.80 14.24
C ALA A 284 17.38 10.96 13.39
N ASN A 285 18.07 11.89 14.04
CA ASN A 285 18.70 13.04 13.38
C ASN A 285 17.75 13.91 12.51
N GLY A 286 16.44 13.87 12.78
CA GLY A 286 15.44 14.65 12.04
C GLY A 286 14.93 14.00 10.75
N VAL A 287 15.27 12.73 10.51
CA VAL A 287 14.67 11.91 9.46
C VAL A 287 13.40 11.24 10.01
N GLU A 288 12.27 11.49 9.36
CA GLU A 288 10.98 10.87 9.71
C GLU A 288 10.79 9.60 8.89
N ILE A 289 10.75 8.46 9.59
CA ILE A 289 10.58 7.12 9.05
C ILE A 289 9.38 6.49 9.76
N VAL A 290 8.57 5.77 8.98
CA VAL A 290 7.37 5.06 9.41
C VAL A 290 7.80 3.74 10.05
N GLU A 291 7.16 3.37 11.16
CA GLU A 291 7.34 2.04 11.78
C GLU A 291 6.59 0.96 11.00
N GLN A 292 7.06 -0.29 11.09
CA GLN A 292 6.41 -1.44 10.44
C GLN A 292 6.23 -1.22 8.94
N HIS A 293 7.22 -0.59 8.31
CA HIS A 293 7.14 -0.13 6.93
C HIS A 293 8.37 -0.52 6.11
N ALA A 294 8.21 -0.51 4.79
CA ALA A 294 9.25 -0.88 3.85
C ALA A 294 9.56 0.24 2.87
N TYR A 295 10.83 0.31 2.47
CA TYR A 295 11.35 1.33 1.57
C TYR A 295 12.24 0.71 0.51
N THR A 296 12.14 1.19 -0.72
CA THR A 296 13.04 0.80 -1.82
C THR A 296 14.31 1.62 -1.77
N VAL A 297 15.49 1.01 -1.95
CA VAL A 297 16.73 1.77 -2.18
C VAL A 297 16.79 2.19 -3.64
N GLU A 298 16.64 3.49 -3.90
CA GLU A 298 16.68 4.05 -5.26
C GLU A 298 18.11 4.27 -5.74
N SER A 299 18.98 4.82 -4.89
CA SER A 299 20.36 5.14 -5.27
C SER A 299 21.32 5.28 -4.09
N VAL A 300 22.62 5.20 -4.40
CA VAL A 300 23.72 5.53 -3.50
C VAL A 300 24.27 6.91 -3.86
N ASN A 301 24.24 7.82 -2.91
CA ASN A 301 24.73 9.19 -3.07
C ASN A 301 26.26 9.26 -3.05
N PRO A 302 26.87 10.33 -3.59
CA PRO A 302 28.33 10.47 -3.64
C PRO A 302 29.06 10.44 -2.29
N ASP A 303 28.36 10.76 -1.20
CA ASP A 303 28.88 10.69 0.17
C ASP A 303 28.70 9.32 0.83
N GLY A 304 28.10 8.37 0.12
CA GLY A 304 27.80 7.03 0.57
C GLY A 304 26.50 6.90 1.36
N SER A 305 25.68 7.95 1.46
CA SER A 305 24.29 7.85 1.95
C SER A 305 23.39 7.14 0.92
N LEU A 306 22.24 6.62 1.35
CA LEU A 306 21.24 6.02 0.47
C LEU A 306 20.07 6.98 0.28
N THR A 307 19.53 7.03 -0.93
CA THR A 307 18.20 7.60 -1.17
C THR A 307 17.19 6.45 -1.22
N LEU A 308 16.18 6.55 -0.38
CA LEU A 308 15.09 5.60 -0.23
C LEU A 308 13.81 6.16 -0.83
N VAL A 309 12.92 5.29 -1.29
CA VAL A 309 11.59 5.62 -1.80
C VAL A 309 10.53 4.94 -0.94
N ASN A 310 9.57 5.73 -0.44
CA ASN A 310 8.40 5.27 0.31
C ASN A 310 7.29 4.82 -0.67
N PRO A 311 6.81 3.57 -0.62
CA PRO A 311 5.79 3.05 -1.55
C PRO A 311 4.41 3.68 -1.36
N TRP A 312 4.17 4.52 -0.34
CA TRP A 312 2.94 5.30 -0.22
C TRP A 312 2.73 6.29 -1.37
N GLY A 313 3.81 6.67 -2.06
CA GLY A 313 3.74 7.41 -3.31
C GLY A 313 4.15 8.87 -3.21
N ALA A 314 4.02 9.57 -4.34
CA ALA A 314 4.55 10.92 -4.55
C ALA A 314 3.48 11.98 -4.83
N ASP A 315 2.20 11.64 -4.63
CA ASP A 315 1.10 12.48 -5.08
C ASP A 315 0.81 13.66 -4.13
N SER A 316 -0.16 14.50 -4.51
CA SER A 316 -0.52 15.69 -3.72
C SER A 316 -1.25 15.38 -2.41
N ASN A 317 -1.72 14.14 -2.24
CA ASN A 317 -2.43 13.68 -1.04
C ASN A 317 -1.47 13.02 -0.04
N TYR A 318 -0.21 12.86 -0.42
CA TYR A 318 0.86 12.48 0.46
C TYR A 318 0.96 13.46 1.64
N ASP A 319 0.61 13.00 2.84
CA ASP A 319 0.78 13.79 4.06
C ASP A 319 2.28 13.82 4.42
N PRO A 320 2.94 14.98 4.34
CA PRO A 320 4.35 15.09 4.72
C PRO A 320 4.59 14.86 6.22
N GLU A 321 3.55 14.82 7.06
CA GLU A 321 3.64 14.43 8.48
C GLU A 321 3.83 12.91 8.65
N ASP A 322 3.47 12.10 7.64
CA ASP A 322 3.65 10.65 7.68
C ASP A 322 4.97 10.20 7.02
N GLY A 323 5.80 11.14 6.56
CA GLY A 323 7.13 10.88 6.00
C GLY A 323 7.44 11.76 4.79
N THR A 324 8.54 11.46 4.08
CA THR A 324 8.78 12.06 2.75
C THR A 324 8.89 10.96 1.70
N HIS A 325 8.37 11.17 0.48
CA HIS A 325 8.42 10.18 -0.60
C HIS A 325 9.85 9.69 -0.86
N ARG A 326 10.82 10.61 -0.84
CA ARG A 326 12.24 10.30 -0.92
C ARG A 326 12.98 10.72 0.34
N ILE A 327 13.68 9.77 0.93
CA ILE A 327 14.37 9.93 2.22
C ILE A 327 15.85 9.67 2.01
N THR A 328 16.72 10.55 2.49
CA THR A 328 18.17 10.27 2.50
C THR A 328 18.57 9.73 3.86
N VAL A 329 19.22 8.58 3.88
CA VAL A 329 19.71 7.94 5.11
C VAL A 329 21.21 7.73 5.06
N SER A 330 21.88 8.12 6.13
CA SER A 330 23.29 7.83 6.39
C SER A 330 23.47 6.43 6.97
N GLN A 331 24.73 5.99 7.08
CA GLN A 331 25.05 4.74 7.78
C GLN A 331 24.52 4.74 9.22
N GLU A 332 24.66 5.85 9.95
CA GLU A 332 24.25 5.91 11.36
C GLU A 332 22.74 5.79 11.51
N GLU A 333 21.96 6.40 10.62
CA GLU A 333 20.50 6.29 10.59
C GLU A 333 20.07 4.89 10.17
N PHE A 334 20.71 4.29 9.15
CA PHE A 334 20.44 2.91 8.77
C PHE A 334 20.54 1.97 9.98
N ASP A 335 21.67 2.10 10.68
CA ASP A 335 22.05 1.33 11.86
C ASP A 335 21.08 1.50 13.04
N GLN A 336 20.34 2.60 13.10
CA GLN A 336 19.40 2.92 14.19
C GLN A 336 17.95 2.62 13.85
N LEU A 337 17.58 2.69 12.56
CA LEU A 337 16.19 2.74 12.12
C LEU A 337 15.71 1.44 11.47
N PHE A 338 16.59 0.68 10.82
CA PHE A 338 16.16 -0.47 10.03
C PHE A 338 16.50 -1.78 10.73
N ASP A 339 15.51 -2.66 10.77
CA ASP A 339 15.56 -3.95 11.46
C ASP A 339 15.52 -5.12 10.46
N GLY A 340 15.14 -4.84 9.20
CA GLY A 340 15.06 -5.82 8.11
C GLY A 340 15.69 -5.32 6.82
N VAL A 341 16.31 -6.23 6.08
CA VAL A 341 16.92 -5.96 4.77
C VAL A 341 16.60 -7.10 3.82
N VAL A 342 16.09 -6.77 2.64
CA VAL A 342 15.99 -7.66 1.49
C VAL A 342 17.07 -7.27 0.49
N ILE A 343 17.91 -8.23 0.09
CA ILE A 343 18.82 -8.08 -1.05
C ILE A 343 18.50 -9.20 -2.04
N ALA A 344 18.17 -8.81 -3.26
CA ALA A 344 17.78 -9.75 -4.30
C ALA A 344 18.90 -9.98 -5.32
N ASP A 345 18.74 -11.01 -6.15
CA ASP A 345 19.63 -11.26 -7.28
C ASP A 345 19.58 -10.14 -8.33
N ALA A 346 20.69 -9.98 -9.05
CA ALA A 346 20.81 -8.93 -10.06
C ALA A 346 20.04 -9.30 -11.35
N PRO A 347 19.67 -8.33 -12.20
CA PRO A 347 18.88 -8.60 -13.42
C PRO A 347 19.45 -9.63 -14.39
N GLU A 348 20.77 -9.86 -14.38
CA GLU A 348 21.43 -10.90 -15.17
C GLU A 348 21.17 -12.34 -14.69
N ASP A 349 20.72 -12.50 -13.45
CA ASP A 349 20.47 -13.79 -12.80
C ASP A 349 18.96 -14.15 -12.77
N TRP A 350 18.09 -13.26 -13.25
CA TRP A 350 16.65 -13.51 -13.34
C TRP A 350 16.32 -14.50 -14.46
N GLU A 351 15.24 -15.26 -14.30
CA GLU A 351 14.75 -16.16 -15.34
C GLU A 351 14.16 -15.33 -16.49
N ARG A 352 14.46 -15.68 -17.75
CA ARG A 352 14.05 -14.93 -18.95
C ARG A 352 13.48 -15.83 -20.04
#